data_AF-A0AAJ6MMN7-F1
#
_entry.id   AF-A0AAJ6MMN7-F1
#
_cell.length_a   1.000
_cell.length_b   1.000
_cell.length_c   1.000
_cell.angle_alpha   90.00
_cell.angle_beta   90.00
_cell.angle_gamma   90.00
#
_symmetry.space_group_name_H-M   'P 1'
#
loop_
_entity.id
_entity.type
_entity.pdbx_description
1 polymer ?
#
loop_
_entity_poly.entity_id
_entity_poly.type
_entity_poly.pdbx_seq_one_letter_code
_entity_poly.pdbx_strand_id
1 'polypeptide(L)' 'MNVQHRLGDEPADRTHVSVSCPACTGLHLLDRSTGKPAGDRRN' A
#
# COMPACT_ATOMS: atom_id res chain seq x y z
N MET A 1 -20.31 -17.60 11.61
CA MET A 1 -20.26 -17.20 10.19
C MET A 1 -19.39 -15.96 10.12
N ASN A 2 -18.17 -16.08 9.60
CA ASN A 2 -17.19 -14.98 9.65
C ASN A 2 -17.39 -14.12 8.41
N VAL A 3 -18.11 -13.01 8.57
CA VAL A 3 -18.26 -12.01 7.50
C VAL A 3 -17.09 -11.03 7.59
N GLN A 4 -16.05 -11.25 6.77
CA GLN A 4 -15.03 -10.23 6.58
C GLN A 4 -15.65 -9.11 5.74
N HIS A 5 -15.77 -7.91 6.32
CA HIS A 5 -16.18 -6.73 5.59
C HIS A 5 -15.19 -6.50 4.46
N ARG A 6 -15.66 -6.66 3.22
CA ARG A 6 -14.94 -6.28 2.01
C ARG A 6 -14.60 -4.80 2.15
N LEU A 7 -13.30 -4.51 2.12
CA LEU A 7 -12.73 -3.16 2.13
C LEU A 7 -13.61 -2.27 1.24
N GLY A 8 -14.20 -1.23 1.84
CA GLY A 8 -14.99 -0.24 1.14
C GLY A 8 -14.15 0.32 0.00
N ASP A 9 -14.56 -0.02 -1.21
CA ASP A 9 -13.90 0.34 -2.46
C ASP A 9 -14.18 1.82 -2.73
N GLU A 10 -13.36 2.69 -2.15
CA GLU A 10 -13.06 3.96 -2.78
C GLU A 10 -11.64 4.39 -2.39
N PRO A 11 -10.60 3.97 -3.15
CA PRO A 11 -9.33 4.66 -3.06
C PRO A 11 -9.52 5.97 -3.82
N ALA A 12 -9.85 7.04 -3.09
CA ALA A 12 -9.78 8.41 -3.58
C ALA A 12 -8.40 8.64 -4.20
N ASP A 13 -8.27 8.51 -5.53
CA ASP A 13 -7.14 8.84 -6.42
C ASP A 13 -5.70 8.53 -5.94
N ARG A 14 -5.53 7.71 -4.90
CA ARG A 14 -4.22 7.31 -4.39
C ARG A 14 -3.73 6.15 -5.24
N THR A 15 -3.12 6.52 -6.37
CA THR A 15 -2.42 5.57 -7.23
C THR A 15 -1.24 4.98 -6.45
N HIS A 16 -1.35 3.73 -6.03
CA HIS A 16 -0.24 3.02 -5.40
C HIS A 16 0.58 2.25 -6.44
N VAL A 17 1.90 2.21 -6.28
CA VAL A 17 2.83 1.51 -7.16
C VAL A 17 3.73 0.58 -6.35
N SER A 18 3.92 -0.63 -6.85
CA SER A 18 4.86 -1.60 -6.28
C SER A 18 6.23 -1.40 -6.91
N VAL A 19 7.26 -1.18 -6.09
CA VAL A 19 8.65 -1.00 -6.55
C VAL A 19 9.58 -1.96 -5.82
N SER A 20 10.58 -2.48 -6.54
CA SER A 20 11.67 -3.25 -5.92
C SER A 20 12.65 -2.30 -5.24
N CYS A 21 12.87 -2.46 -3.94
CA CYS A 21 13.82 -1.66 -3.19
C CYS A 21 15.21 -2.29 -3.26
N PRO A 22 16.22 -1.58 -3.81
CA PRO A 22 17.57 -2.12 -3.92
C PRO A 22 18.26 -2.28 -2.56
N ALA A 23 17.78 -1.59 -1.51
CA ALA A 23 18.39 -1.64 -0.17
C ALA A 23 18.02 -2.91 0.60
N CYS A 24 16.78 -3.40 0.47
CA CYS A 24 16.30 -4.58 1.20
C CYS A 24 15.97 -5.76 0.28
N THR A 25 16.12 -5.61 -1.04
CA THR A 25 15.73 -6.58 -2.08
C THR A 25 14.25 -7.01 -2.03
N GLY A 26 13.41 -6.24 -1.32
CA GLY A 26 11.97 -6.48 -1.16
C GLY A 26 11.12 -5.61 -2.07
N LEU A 27 9.84 -5.97 -2.20
CA LEU A 27 8.84 -5.17 -2.89
C LEU A 27 8.15 -4.23 -1.89
N HIS A 28 8.16 -2.93 -2.18
CA HIS A 28 7.45 -1.91 -1.40
C HIS A 28 6.28 -1.35 -2.20
N LEU A 29 5.13 -1.25 -1.55
CA LEU A 29 4.00 -0.51 -2.09
C LEU A 29 4.14 0.95 -1.67
N LEU A 30 4.18 1.88 -2.63
CA LEU A 30 4.31 3.32 -2.40
C LEU A 30 3.09 4.05 -2.96
N ASP A 31 2.70 5.15 -2.35
CA ASP A 31 1.80 6.13 -2.96
C ASP A 31 2.58 6.92 -4.04
N ARG A 32 2.06 6.94 -5.27
CA ARG A 32 2.74 7.55 -6.43
C ARG A 32 2.90 9.06 -6.30
N SER A 33 1.98 9.73 -5.61
CA SER A 33 1.99 11.19 -5.49
C SER A 33 2.98 11.68 -4.45
N THR A 34 3.19 10.91 -3.38
CA THR A 34 4.02 11.30 -2.23
C THR A 34 5.32 10.51 -2.11
N GLY A 35 5.45 9.39 -2.80
CA GLY A 35 6.58 8.46 -2.67
C GLY A 35 6.64 7.75 -1.32
N LYS A 36 5.62 7.90 -0.48
CA LYS A 36 5.57 7.30 0.86
C LYS A 36 5.06 5.87 0.80
N PRO A 37 5.55 4.95 1.65
CA PRO A 37 5.04 3.59 1.71
C PRO A 37 3.57 3.56 2.09
N ALA A 38 2.80 2.80 1.32
CA ALA A 38 1.40 2.54 1.54
C ALA A 38 1.27 1.64 2.78
N GLY A 39 0.96 2.25 3.92
CA GLY A 39 0.76 1.52 5.17
C GLY A 39 2.04 1.30 5.98
N ASP A 40 2.85 2.33 6.21
CA ASP A 40 3.70 2.39 7.42
C ASP A 40 2.77 2.39 8.65
N ARG A 41 2.25 1.22 8.97
CA ARG A 41 1.62 0.87 10.22
C ARG A 41 2.63 0.01 10.94
N ARG A 42 3.70 0.65 11.43
CA ARG A 42 4.61 0.03 12.38
C ARG A 42 3.79 -0.51 13.56
N ASN A 43 3.82 -1.82 13.75
CA ASN A 43 3.47 -2.48 15.01
C ASN A 43 4.63 -3.38 15.39
#